data_AF-A0ABC8IY69-F1
#
_entry.id   AF-A0ABC8IY69-F1
#
_cell.length_a   1.000
_cell.length_b   1.000
_cell.length_c   1.000
_cell.angle_alpha   90.00
_cell.angle_beta   90.00
_cell.angle_gamma   90.00
#
_symmetry.space_group_name_H-M   'P 1'
#
loop_
_entity.id
_entity.type
_entity.pdbx_description
1 polymer ?
#
loop_
_entity_poly.entity_id
_entity_poly.type
_entity_poly.pdbx_seq_one_letter_code
_entity_poly.pdbx_strand_id
1 'polypeptide(L)'
;MPTPTSLSMSKMIFTMTMGHAMPPVSTTSYAEAKTGVFWDTEECPIPEDLDPETVCQNIRSALANSGYHGEVTIKAFGDRNQIPGYFESAGIEMFPKGDKYDRIGQMQLEFFGWMRDNECEYTNMMVVSRSAMEVADYLEYENTHHNILFAEPLHALRKACGCKHGAKSKDPSTETWVWETLAVGGDPIAKTDEKEDLVCKMEGNE
;
A
#
# COMPACT_ATOMS: atom_id res chain seq x y z
N MET A 1 -11.62 -35.84 -25.53
CA MET A 1 -11.66 -35.27 -24.17
C MET A 1 -11.06 -33.87 -24.26
N PRO A 2 -11.83 -32.79 -24.07
CA PRO A 2 -11.24 -31.46 -24.07
C PRO A 2 -10.54 -31.20 -22.74
N THR A 3 -9.34 -30.63 -22.85
CA THR A 3 -8.47 -30.14 -21.79
C THR A 3 -9.15 -29.05 -20.96
N PRO A 4 -8.79 -28.88 -19.67
CA PRO A 4 -9.38 -27.83 -18.85
C PRO A 4 -8.85 -26.48 -19.34
N THR A 5 -9.74 -25.71 -19.95
CA THR A 5 -9.49 -24.34 -20.35
C THR A 5 -9.10 -23.52 -19.12
N SER A 6 -7.86 -23.04 -19.12
CA SER A 6 -7.37 -21.98 -18.25
C SER A 6 -8.41 -20.87 -18.20
N LEU A 7 -9.02 -20.69 -17.03
CA LEU A 7 -9.77 -19.47 -16.71
C LEU A 7 -8.73 -18.36 -16.70
N SER A 8 -8.55 -17.69 -17.84
CA SER A 8 -7.88 -16.39 -17.86
C SER A 8 -8.65 -15.47 -16.92
N MET A 9 -8.00 -15.06 -15.84
CA MET A 9 -8.52 -14.11 -14.85
C MET A 9 -8.84 -12.73 -15.45
N SER A 10 -8.66 -12.54 -16.76
CA SER A 10 -8.94 -11.30 -17.50
C SER A 10 -10.41 -11.07 -17.82
N LYS A 11 -11.36 -11.73 -17.13
CA LYS A 11 -12.81 -11.60 -17.39
C LYS A 11 -13.71 -11.48 -16.16
N MET A 12 -13.16 -11.29 -14.97
CA MET A 12 -13.95 -10.72 -13.87
C MET A 12 -13.98 -9.19 -13.99
N ILE A 13 -14.56 -8.71 -15.10
CA ILE A 13 -15.13 -7.36 -15.14
C ILE A 13 -16.36 -7.46 -14.26
N PHE A 14 -16.19 -7.19 -12.97
CA PHE A 14 -17.31 -7.00 -12.06
C PHE A 14 -17.91 -5.66 -12.45
N THR A 15 -18.96 -5.67 -13.27
CA THR A 15 -19.90 -4.56 -13.34
C THR A 15 -20.52 -4.41 -11.94
N MET A 16 -19.87 -3.65 -11.06
CA MET A 16 -20.56 -3.08 -9.90
C MET A 16 -21.67 -2.22 -10.48
N THR A 17 -22.89 -2.73 -10.34
CA THR A 17 -24.08 -2.06 -10.83
C THR A 17 -24.29 -0.87 -9.90
N MET A 18 -24.00 0.34 -10.39
CA MET A 18 -24.28 1.63 -9.75
C MET A 18 -25.78 1.75 -9.42
N GLY A 19 -26.23 1.08 -8.35
CA GLY A 19 -27.63 1.02 -7.94
C GLY A 19 -28.02 2.08 -6.92
N HIS A 20 -27.04 2.70 -6.26
CA HIS A 20 -27.28 3.73 -5.26
C HIS A 20 -26.39 4.93 -5.54
N ALA A 21 -27.00 6.10 -5.73
CA ALA A 21 -26.27 7.35 -5.90
C ALA A 21 -25.51 7.66 -4.61
N MET A 22 -24.18 7.72 -4.68
CA MET A 22 -23.34 8.13 -3.56
C MET A 22 -23.62 9.59 -3.20
N PRO A 23 -23.62 9.96 -1.91
CA PRO A 23 -23.70 11.37 -1.49
C PRO A 23 -22.48 12.14 -2.04
N PRO A 24 -22.55 13.47 -2.22
CA PRO A 24 -21.43 14.24 -2.74
C PRO A 24 -20.21 14.21 -1.80
N VAL A 25 -19.00 14.14 -2.39
CA VAL A 25 -17.72 14.19 -1.66
C VAL A 25 -17.62 15.50 -0.88
N SER A 26 -17.36 15.40 0.42
CA SER A 26 -17.03 16.52 1.31
C SER A 26 -15.58 16.38 1.78
N THR A 27 -14.97 17.46 2.27
CA THR A 27 -13.62 17.41 2.87
C THR A 27 -13.53 16.44 4.05
N THR A 28 -14.64 16.20 4.75
CA THR A 28 -14.74 15.23 5.85
C THR A 28 -14.96 13.79 5.39
N SER A 29 -15.30 13.56 4.11
CA SER A 29 -15.68 12.24 3.61
C SER A 29 -14.57 11.21 3.72
N TYR A 30 -13.31 11.61 3.55
CA TYR A 30 -12.14 10.73 3.70
C TYR A 30 -11.45 10.85 5.06
N ALA A 31 -11.57 11.99 5.74
CA ALA A 31 -10.91 12.21 7.02
C ALA A 31 -11.42 11.23 8.10
N GLU A 32 -12.73 11.03 8.19
CA GLU A 32 -13.35 10.13 9.18
C GLU A 32 -13.61 8.73 8.63
N ALA A 33 -13.22 8.46 7.39
CA ALA A 33 -13.46 7.21 6.73
C ALA A 33 -12.54 6.09 7.22
N LYS A 34 -13.08 4.86 7.23
CA LYS A 34 -12.30 3.66 7.53
C LYS A 34 -11.12 3.53 6.57
N THR A 35 -9.99 3.06 7.09
CA THR A 35 -8.76 2.84 6.33
C THR A 35 -8.35 1.39 6.35
N GLY A 36 -8.25 0.77 5.18
CA GLY A 36 -7.68 -0.56 5.00
C GLY A 36 -6.20 -0.47 4.60
N VAL A 37 -5.31 -1.04 5.39
CA VAL A 37 -3.86 -1.10 5.11
C VAL A 37 -3.48 -2.50 4.67
N PHE A 38 -2.87 -2.61 3.49
CA PHE A 38 -2.44 -3.85 2.87
C PHE A 38 -0.91 -3.86 2.77
N TRP A 39 -0.27 -4.64 3.63
CA TRP A 39 1.16 -4.54 3.89
C TRP A 39 1.93 -5.80 3.48
N ASP A 40 2.78 -5.68 2.45
CA ASP A 40 3.74 -6.72 2.09
C ASP A 40 4.96 -6.65 3.03
N THR A 41 5.01 -7.55 3.99
CA THR A 41 6.07 -7.62 5.01
C THR A 41 7.42 -8.12 4.47
N GLU A 42 7.46 -8.67 3.26
CA GLU A 42 8.72 -9.10 2.62
C GLU A 42 9.35 -7.97 1.81
N GLU A 43 8.54 -7.12 1.18
CA GLU A 43 9.03 -5.95 0.45
C GLU A 43 9.25 -4.73 1.34
N CYS A 44 8.46 -4.64 2.42
CA CYS A 44 8.50 -3.60 3.44
C CYS A 44 8.66 -4.28 4.82
N PRO A 45 9.85 -4.80 5.16
CA PRO A 45 10.06 -5.54 6.39
C PRO A 45 10.04 -4.65 7.62
N ILE A 46 9.78 -5.28 8.76
CA ILE A 46 9.91 -4.66 10.08
C ILE A 46 11.38 -4.31 10.33
N PRO A 47 11.71 -3.07 10.71
CA PRO A 47 13.07 -2.68 11.07
C PRO A 47 13.64 -3.52 12.23
N GLU A 48 14.95 -3.77 12.24
CA GLU A 48 15.61 -4.71 13.17
C GLU A 48 15.32 -4.46 14.66
N ASP A 49 15.14 -3.20 15.05
CA ASP A 49 14.93 -2.79 16.45
C ASP A 49 13.44 -2.63 16.82
N LEU A 50 12.51 -2.97 15.92
CA LEU A 50 11.07 -2.81 16.14
C LEU A 50 10.34 -4.15 16.14
N ASP A 51 9.20 -4.16 16.83
CA ASP A 51 8.24 -5.25 16.78
C ASP A 51 7.03 -4.88 15.88
N PRO A 52 6.21 -5.87 15.46
CA PRO A 52 5.06 -5.60 14.59
C PRO A 52 4.01 -4.65 15.19
N GLU A 53 3.82 -4.68 16.51
CA GLU A 53 2.85 -3.81 17.18
C GLU A 53 3.30 -2.35 17.09
N THR A 54 4.57 -2.09 17.36
CA THR A 54 5.17 -0.76 17.25
C THR A 54 5.04 -0.22 15.82
N VAL A 55 5.35 -1.02 14.80
CA VAL A 55 5.20 -0.60 13.39
C VAL A 55 3.74 -0.28 13.05
N CYS A 56 2.78 -1.07 13.53
CA CYS A 56 1.36 -0.79 13.33
C CYS A 56 0.87 0.45 14.08
N GLN A 57 1.38 0.73 15.28
CA GLN A 57 1.11 1.97 15.99
C GLN A 57 1.67 3.18 15.22
N ASN A 58 2.85 3.05 14.61
CA ASN A 58 3.44 4.08 13.77
C ASN A 58 2.58 4.35 12.52
N ILE A 59 2.12 3.30 11.83
CA ILE A 59 1.21 3.45 10.68
C ILE A 59 -0.08 4.19 11.08
N ARG A 60 -0.72 3.78 12.18
CA ARG A 60 -1.96 4.41 12.67
C ARG A 60 -1.73 5.89 13.05
N SER A 61 -0.63 6.17 13.73
CA SER A 61 -0.28 7.54 14.15
C SER A 61 0.01 8.44 12.94
N ALA A 62 0.71 7.92 11.93
CA ALA A 62 0.98 8.63 10.69
C ALA A 62 -0.32 8.96 9.93
N LEU A 63 -1.23 7.98 9.80
CA LEU A 63 -2.57 8.19 9.21
C LEU A 63 -3.33 9.30 9.95
N ALA A 64 -3.40 9.23 11.28
CA ALA A 64 -4.07 10.24 12.08
C ALA A 64 -3.42 11.63 11.91
N ASN A 65 -2.09 11.71 11.90
CA ASN A 65 -1.37 12.97 11.73
C ASN A 65 -1.56 13.59 10.33
N SER A 66 -1.76 12.75 9.31
CA SER A 66 -2.08 13.17 7.95
C SER A 66 -3.57 13.45 7.71
N GLY A 67 -4.40 13.40 8.76
CA GLY A 67 -5.83 13.75 8.70
C GLY A 67 -6.78 12.58 8.43
N TYR A 68 -6.29 11.34 8.47
CA TYR A 68 -7.09 10.12 8.38
C TYR A 68 -7.37 9.58 9.79
N HIS A 69 -8.48 10.00 10.37
CA HIS A 69 -8.87 9.75 11.76
C HIS A 69 -9.81 8.56 11.95
N GLY A 70 -10.31 7.98 10.85
CA GLY A 70 -11.19 6.81 10.91
C GLY A 70 -10.49 5.53 11.40
N GLU A 71 -11.29 4.48 11.61
CA GLU A 71 -10.80 3.16 12.04
C GLU A 71 -9.79 2.57 11.06
N VAL A 72 -8.69 2.00 11.56
CA VAL A 72 -7.61 1.43 10.74
C VAL A 72 -7.53 -0.09 10.90
N THR A 73 -7.78 -0.80 9.80
CA THR A 73 -7.62 -2.25 9.68
C THR A 73 -6.33 -2.56 8.95
N ILE A 74 -5.45 -3.40 9.54
CA ILE A 74 -4.15 -3.75 8.95
C ILE A 74 -4.12 -5.23 8.60
N LYS A 75 -3.83 -5.53 7.34
CA LYS A 75 -3.63 -6.86 6.78
C LYS A 75 -2.18 -7.02 6.33
N ALA A 76 -1.49 -8.02 6.83
CA ALA A 76 -0.08 -8.29 6.53
C ALA A 76 0.06 -9.53 5.63
N PHE A 77 0.96 -9.46 4.65
CA PHE A 77 1.22 -10.51 3.67
C PHE A 77 2.71 -10.84 3.68
N GLY A 78 3.06 -12.10 3.93
CA GLY A 78 4.45 -12.54 4.04
C GLY A 78 4.60 -13.94 4.58
N ASP A 79 5.83 -14.40 4.76
CA ASP A 79 6.08 -15.72 5.31
C ASP A 79 5.87 -15.73 6.84
N ARG A 80 4.83 -16.45 7.30
CA ARG A 80 4.53 -16.61 8.73
C ARG A 80 5.68 -17.25 9.51
N ASN A 81 6.56 -18.00 8.84
CA ASN A 81 7.73 -18.60 9.48
C ASN A 81 8.79 -17.55 9.85
N GLN A 82 8.79 -16.39 9.21
CA GLN A 82 9.70 -15.30 9.56
C GLN A 82 9.25 -14.56 10.82
N ILE A 83 7.95 -14.58 11.16
CA ILE A 83 7.40 -13.84 12.29
C ILE A 83 6.24 -14.63 12.97
N PRO A 84 6.52 -15.71 13.71
CA PRO A 84 5.47 -16.53 14.32
C PRO A 84 4.80 -15.83 15.53
N GLY A 85 3.48 -15.69 15.52
CA GLY A 85 2.67 -15.36 16.71
C GLY A 85 2.60 -13.88 17.14
N TYR A 86 3.43 -13.00 16.60
CA TYR A 86 3.41 -11.57 16.95
C TYR A 86 2.26 -10.81 16.28
N PHE A 87 1.92 -11.13 15.02
CA PHE A 87 0.85 -10.42 14.32
C PHE A 87 -0.54 -10.65 14.95
N GLU A 88 -0.83 -11.88 15.36
CA GLU A 88 -2.10 -12.25 15.99
C GLU A 88 -2.31 -11.52 17.33
N SER A 89 -1.23 -11.34 18.11
CA SER A 89 -1.29 -10.60 19.38
C SER A 89 -1.44 -9.09 19.21
N ALA A 90 -0.97 -8.53 18.09
CA ALA A 90 -1.15 -7.14 17.71
C ALA A 90 -2.50 -6.86 16.98
N GLY A 91 -3.37 -7.88 16.83
CA GLY A 91 -4.65 -7.75 16.14
C GLY A 91 -4.52 -7.57 14.62
N ILE A 92 -3.43 -8.05 14.03
CA ILE A 92 -3.14 -7.94 12.59
C ILE A 92 -3.57 -9.23 11.90
N GLU A 93 -4.35 -9.09 10.82
CA GLU A 93 -4.73 -10.24 10.00
C GLU A 93 -3.55 -10.64 9.10
N MET A 94 -2.97 -11.81 9.35
CA MET A 94 -1.78 -12.29 8.63
C MET A 94 -2.15 -13.31 7.56
N PHE A 95 -1.66 -13.09 6.34
CA PHE A 95 -1.82 -13.96 5.18
C PHE A 95 -0.48 -14.63 4.85
N PRO A 96 -0.26 -15.90 5.26
CA PRO A 96 1.02 -16.59 5.07
C PRO A 96 1.26 -16.93 3.60
N LYS A 97 2.15 -16.18 2.93
CA LYS A 97 2.48 -16.32 1.50
C LYS A 97 3.98 -16.03 1.28
N GLY A 98 4.71 -17.00 0.72
CA GLY A 98 6.17 -16.90 0.57
C GLY A 98 6.63 -16.33 -0.79
N ASP A 99 5.95 -16.65 -1.89
CA ASP A 99 6.32 -16.15 -3.22
C ASP A 99 5.74 -14.74 -3.49
N LYS A 100 6.46 -13.92 -4.27
CA LYS A 100 6.04 -12.56 -4.64
C LYS A 100 4.67 -12.57 -5.31
N TYR A 101 4.44 -13.44 -6.29
CA TYR A 101 3.20 -13.45 -7.06
C TYR A 101 2.01 -13.93 -6.22
N ASP A 102 2.26 -14.89 -5.32
CA ASP A 102 1.26 -15.36 -4.37
C ASP A 102 0.85 -14.25 -3.37
N ARG A 103 1.81 -13.43 -2.91
CA ARG A 103 1.53 -12.26 -2.08
C ARG A 103 0.72 -11.22 -2.84
N ILE A 104 1.16 -10.82 -4.03
CA ILE A 104 0.44 -9.83 -4.85
C ILE A 104 -0.98 -10.30 -5.16
N GLY A 105 -1.16 -11.55 -5.58
CA GLY A 105 -2.49 -12.09 -5.86
C GLY A 105 -3.39 -12.10 -4.63
N GLN A 106 -2.85 -12.44 -3.45
CA GLN A 106 -3.61 -12.37 -2.20
C GLN A 106 -3.94 -10.93 -1.80
N MET A 107 -2.99 -9.99 -1.95
CA MET A 107 -3.24 -8.57 -1.72
C MET A 107 -4.36 -8.05 -2.61
N GLN A 108 -4.34 -8.37 -3.91
CA GLN A 108 -5.41 -7.99 -4.84
C GLN A 108 -6.78 -8.55 -4.44
N LEU A 109 -6.84 -9.80 -3.96
CA LEU A 109 -8.08 -10.38 -3.45
C LEU A 109 -8.60 -9.65 -2.21
N GLU A 110 -7.74 -9.33 -1.25
CA GLU A 110 -8.13 -8.59 -0.04
C GLU A 110 -8.51 -7.15 -0.35
N PHE A 111 -7.81 -6.51 -1.28
CA PHE A 111 -8.09 -5.16 -1.77
C PHE A 111 -9.48 -5.12 -2.44
N PHE A 112 -9.76 -6.07 -3.33
CA PHE A 112 -11.08 -6.20 -3.95
C PHE A 112 -12.19 -6.52 -2.93
N GLY A 113 -11.89 -7.40 -1.96
CA GLY A 113 -12.80 -7.71 -0.86
C GLY A 113 -13.20 -6.46 -0.07
N TRP A 114 -12.24 -5.60 0.24
CA TRP A 114 -12.50 -4.32 0.92
C TRP A 114 -13.41 -3.39 0.12
N MET A 115 -13.16 -3.21 -1.18
CA MET A 115 -14.01 -2.38 -2.03
C MET A 115 -15.44 -2.90 -2.09
N ARG A 116 -15.61 -4.22 -2.27
CA ARG A 116 -16.92 -4.88 -2.24
C ARG A 116 -17.64 -4.68 -0.91
N ASP A 117 -16.94 -4.87 0.20
CA ASP A 117 -17.54 -4.80 1.54
C ASP A 117 -17.86 -3.35 1.95
N ASN A 118 -17.32 -2.35 1.24
CA ASN A 118 -17.54 -0.92 1.46
C ASN A 118 -18.10 -0.19 0.21
N GLU A 119 -18.90 -0.88 -0.62
CA GLU A 119 -19.42 -0.37 -1.90
C GLU A 119 -20.21 0.94 -1.77
N CYS A 120 -20.81 1.21 -0.61
CA CYS A 120 -21.62 2.41 -0.36
C CYS A 120 -20.97 3.40 0.63
N GLU A 121 -19.68 3.24 0.95
CA GLU A 121 -18.95 4.05 1.92
C GLU A 121 -17.68 4.64 1.33
N TYR A 122 -17.42 5.93 1.60
CA TYR A 122 -16.08 6.49 1.41
C TYR A 122 -15.10 5.76 2.34
N THR A 123 -14.04 5.20 1.78
CA THR A 123 -12.95 4.57 2.55
C THR A 123 -11.60 5.01 2.00
N ASN A 124 -10.56 4.86 2.82
CA ASN A 124 -9.17 5.00 2.42
C ASN A 124 -8.55 3.60 2.29
N MET A 125 -7.62 3.44 1.38
CA MET A 125 -6.89 2.21 1.15
C MET A 125 -5.41 2.53 1.02
N MET A 126 -4.57 1.92 1.85
CA MET A 126 -3.13 2.14 1.83
C MET A 126 -2.41 0.85 1.41
N VAL A 127 -1.63 0.92 0.33
CA VAL A 127 -0.79 -0.20 -0.10
C VAL A 127 0.64 0.06 0.33
N VAL A 128 1.15 -0.80 1.20
CA VAL A 128 2.53 -0.76 1.71
C VAL A 128 3.35 -1.85 1.03
N SER A 129 4.01 -1.52 -0.08
CA SER A 129 4.73 -2.46 -0.94
C SER A 129 5.60 -1.72 -1.95
N ARG A 130 6.69 -2.34 -2.40
CA ARG A 130 7.48 -1.84 -3.54
C ARG A 130 6.75 -2.03 -4.87
N SER A 131 5.91 -3.05 -4.94
CA SER A 131 5.04 -3.39 -6.07
C SER A 131 3.62 -2.81 -5.90
N ALA A 132 3.45 -1.71 -5.16
CA ALA A 132 2.14 -1.11 -4.90
C ALA A 132 1.34 -0.81 -6.18
N MET A 133 2.00 -0.36 -7.25
CA MET A 133 1.36 -0.16 -8.55
C MET A 133 0.92 -1.48 -9.19
N GLU A 134 1.67 -2.57 -9.08
CA GLU A 134 1.25 -3.89 -9.59
C GLU A 134 0.01 -4.41 -8.84
N VAL A 135 -0.11 -4.08 -7.55
CA VAL A 135 -1.29 -4.40 -6.74
C VAL A 135 -2.50 -3.56 -7.21
N ALA A 136 -2.31 -2.26 -7.44
CA ALA A 136 -3.40 -1.34 -7.78
C ALA A 136 -3.85 -1.39 -9.25
N ASP A 137 -2.94 -1.63 -10.21
CA ASP A 137 -3.20 -1.59 -11.66
C ASP A 137 -4.30 -2.56 -12.12
N TYR A 138 -4.51 -3.66 -11.37
CA TYR A 138 -5.51 -4.67 -11.72
C TYR A 138 -6.97 -4.20 -11.57
N LEU A 139 -7.23 -3.14 -10.80
CA LEU A 139 -8.57 -2.90 -10.25
C LEU A 139 -9.36 -1.73 -10.85
N GLU A 140 -8.86 -1.06 -11.89
CA GLU A 140 -9.50 0.14 -12.46
C GLU A 140 -9.97 1.13 -11.37
N TYR A 141 -9.16 1.28 -10.32
CA TYR A 141 -9.52 1.97 -9.07
C TYR A 141 -9.91 3.44 -9.27
N GLU A 142 -9.48 4.05 -10.38
CA GLU A 142 -9.80 5.43 -10.78
C GLU A 142 -11.31 5.68 -10.89
N ASN A 143 -12.13 4.62 -11.02
CA ASN A 143 -13.58 4.71 -11.08
C ASN A 143 -14.27 4.46 -9.73
N THR A 144 -13.51 4.36 -8.63
CA THR A 144 -14.03 4.06 -7.30
C THR A 144 -14.11 5.32 -6.43
N HIS A 145 -14.95 5.28 -5.40
CA HIS A 145 -15.06 6.32 -4.39
C HIS A 145 -14.07 6.12 -3.23
N HIS A 146 -13.07 5.24 -3.38
CA HIS A 146 -12.04 4.97 -2.38
C HIS A 146 -10.82 5.85 -2.63
N ASN A 147 -10.30 6.47 -1.58
CA ASN A 147 -9.02 7.20 -1.65
C ASN A 147 -7.86 6.20 -1.52
N ILE A 148 -6.83 6.31 -2.36
CA ILE A 148 -5.70 5.39 -2.36
C ILE A 148 -4.40 6.09 -1.99
N LEU A 149 -3.71 5.50 -1.01
CA LEU A 149 -2.43 5.90 -0.48
C LEU A 149 -1.39 4.82 -0.83
N PHE A 150 -0.17 5.25 -1.09
CA PHE A 150 0.95 4.33 -1.29
C PHE A 150 2.02 4.58 -0.23
N ALA A 151 2.60 3.52 0.33
CA ALA A 151 3.86 3.58 1.06
C ALA A 151 4.87 2.65 0.41
N GLU A 152 5.91 3.25 -0.18
CA GLU A 152 6.89 2.54 -0.97
C GLU A 152 8.28 2.71 -0.34
N PRO A 153 9.18 1.71 -0.43
CA PRO A 153 10.57 1.89 -0.02
C PRO A 153 11.25 3.01 -0.82
N LEU A 154 12.11 3.81 -0.20
CA LEU A 154 12.81 4.94 -0.83
C LEU A 154 13.53 4.56 -2.13
N HIS A 155 14.07 3.34 -2.19
CA HIS A 155 14.75 2.82 -3.38
C HIS A 155 13.81 2.45 -4.56
N ALA A 156 12.51 2.30 -4.33
CA ALA A 156 11.49 2.15 -5.37
C ALA A 156 11.31 3.45 -6.16
N LEU A 157 11.35 4.60 -5.45
CA LEU A 157 11.31 5.93 -6.04
C LEU A 157 12.60 6.24 -6.86
N ARG A 158 13.73 5.63 -6.47
CA ARG A 158 15.04 5.85 -7.09
C ARG A 158 15.30 4.96 -8.31
N LYS A 159 14.62 3.81 -8.43
CA LYS A 159 14.71 2.90 -9.60
C LYS A 159 13.81 3.29 -10.77
N ALA A 160 13.27 4.51 -10.77
CA ALA A 160 12.89 5.22 -12.00
C ALA A 160 14.13 5.67 -12.82
N CYS A 161 15.21 4.89 -12.81
CA CYS A 161 16.47 5.22 -13.45
C CYS A 161 16.61 4.43 -14.77
N GLY A 162 16.45 5.15 -15.90
CA GLY A 162 17.08 4.80 -17.17
C GLY A 162 16.17 4.52 -18.38
N CYS A 163 14.85 4.40 -18.21
CA CYS A 163 13.95 4.18 -19.34
C CYS A 163 13.49 5.53 -19.92
N LYS A 164 13.69 5.74 -21.24
CA LYS A 164 13.13 6.89 -21.98
C LYS A 164 11.60 6.91 -22.04
N HIS A 165 10.96 5.90 -21.45
CA HIS A 165 9.55 5.89 -21.09
C HIS A 165 9.52 6.07 -19.58
N GLY A 166 9.54 7.33 -19.12
CA GLY A 166 9.36 7.64 -17.71
C GLY A 166 8.12 6.92 -17.19
N ALA A 167 8.16 6.46 -15.93
CA ALA A 167 6.96 6.01 -15.24
C ALA A 167 5.88 7.07 -15.52
N LYS A 168 4.81 6.65 -16.20
CA LYS A 168 3.72 7.57 -16.53
C LYS A 168 3.30 8.20 -15.20
N SER A 169 3.27 9.53 -15.24
CA SER A 169 2.73 10.43 -14.22
C SER A 169 1.83 9.68 -13.25
N LYS A 170 2.26 9.55 -11.98
CA LYS A 170 1.29 9.36 -10.88
C LYS A 170 0.17 10.37 -11.12
N ASP A 171 -1.09 9.96 -10.93
CA ASP A 171 -2.14 10.96 -10.74
C ASP A 171 -1.63 11.88 -9.63
N PRO A 172 -1.47 13.19 -9.88
CA PRO A 172 -0.97 14.14 -8.88
C PRO A 172 -1.82 14.17 -7.59
N SER A 173 -3.00 13.53 -7.59
CA SER A 173 -3.84 13.35 -6.41
C SER A 173 -3.40 12.21 -5.46
N THR A 174 -2.59 11.24 -5.93
CA THR A 174 -2.22 10.07 -5.13
C THR A 174 -1.06 10.35 -4.18
N GLU A 175 -1.36 10.41 -2.88
CA GLU A 175 -0.36 10.66 -1.84
C GLU A 175 0.57 9.44 -1.68
N THR A 176 1.88 9.69 -1.73
CA THR A 176 2.90 8.64 -1.60
C THR A 176 3.81 8.92 -0.41
N TRP A 177 3.92 7.93 0.45
CA TRP A 177 4.71 7.90 1.68
C TRP A 177 5.97 7.04 1.49
N VAL A 178 6.98 7.32 2.30
CA VAL A 178 8.23 6.55 2.36
C VAL A 178 8.13 5.52 3.48
N TRP A 179 8.28 4.23 3.14
CA TRP A 179 8.17 3.13 4.11
C TRP A 179 9.14 3.27 5.27
N GLU A 180 10.39 3.64 5.00
CA GLU A 180 11.46 3.66 6.00
C GLU A 180 11.18 4.69 7.11
N THR A 181 10.63 5.87 6.77
CA THR A 181 10.26 6.88 7.76
C THR A 181 8.93 6.54 8.43
N LEU A 182 7.96 6.01 7.68
CA LEU A 182 6.69 5.53 8.21
C LEU A 182 6.88 4.45 9.29
N ALA A 183 7.71 3.44 9.01
CA ALA A 183 7.90 2.28 9.89
C ALA A 183 8.47 2.65 11.26
N VAL A 184 9.29 3.70 11.32
CA VAL A 184 9.92 4.19 12.56
C VAL A 184 9.17 5.35 13.23
N GLY A 185 7.99 5.73 12.71
CA GLY A 185 7.15 6.80 13.29
C GLY A 185 7.63 8.22 12.98
N GLY A 186 8.47 8.39 11.95
CA GLY A 186 8.86 9.69 11.42
C GLY A 186 7.80 10.30 10.51
N ASP A 187 8.09 11.46 9.92
CA ASP A 187 7.25 12.06 8.88
C ASP A 187 7.34 11.21 7.59
N PRO A 188 6.25 10.57 7.14
CA PRO A 188 6.25 9.69 5.98
C PRO A 188 6.34 10.44 4.64
N ILE A 189 6.08 11.76 4.63
CA ILE A 189 6.06 12.60 3.43
C ILE A 189 7.38 13.38 3.29
N ALA A 190 8.11 13.56 4.39
CA ALA A 190 9.42 14.20 4.37
C ALA A 190 10.39 13.44 3.47
N LYS A 191 10.65 14.01 2.30
CA LYS A 191 11.80 13.62 1.47
C LYS A 191 13.04 14.07 2.24
N THR A 192 13.91 13.15 2.61
CA THR A 192 15.22 13.48 3.18
C THR A 192 16.05 14.26 2.15
N ASP A 193 15.87 15.58 2.14
CA ASP A 193 16.92 16.51 1.75
C ASP A 193 17.88 16.58 2.95
N GLU A 194 18.87 15.68 3.05
CA GLU A 194 20.14 15.95 3.73
C GLU A 194 21.13 14.77 3.64
N LYS A 195 22.34 15.10 3.12
CA LYS A 195 23.57 14.29 2.98
C LYS A 195 23.72 13.34 1.77
N GLU A 196 23.67 13.89 0.56
CA GLU A 196 24.45 13.33 -0.58
C GLU A 196 25.40 14.33 -1.27
N ASP A 197 25.53 15.56 -0.77
CA ASP A 197 26.41 16.58 -1.37
C ASP A 197 27.89 16.54 -0.92
N LEU A 198 28.31 15.49 -0.20
CA LEU A 198 29.70 15.38 0.29
C LEU A 198 30.50 14.19 -0.26
N VAL A 199 29.88 13.27 -1.02
CA VAL A 199 30.62 12.12 -1.60
C VAL A 199 31.12 12.42 -3.01
N CYS A 200 30.47 13.31 -3.78
CA CYS A 200 30.91 13.66 -5.14
C CYS A 200 31.98 14.77 -5.23
N LYS A 201 32.43 15.36 -4.11
CA LYS A 201 33.45 16.43 -4.12
C LYS A 201 34.87 15.97 -3.79
N MET A 202 35.09 14.68 -3.50
CA MET A 202 36.44 14.17 -3.20
C MET A 202 37.02 13.20 -4.23
N GLU A 203 36.26 12.78 -5.26
CA GLU A 203 36.77 11.87 -6.31
C GLU A 203 37.03 12.58 -7.66
N GLY A 204 37.23 13.90 -7.65
CA GLY A 204 37.46 14.70 -8.86
C GLY A 204 38.77 15.48 -8.89
N ASN A 205 39.76 15.13 -8.07
CA ASN A 205 41.06 15.80 -8.07
C ASN A 205 42.18 14.83 -7.68
N GLU A 206 42.54 13.94 -8.60
CA GLU A 206 43.91 13.42 -8.76
C GLU A 206 44.21 13.24 -10.27
#